data_AF-A0ABD5QZ02-F1
#
_entry.id   AF-A0ABD5QZ02-F1
#
_cell.length_a   1.000
_cell.length_b   1.000
_cell.length_c   1.000
_cell.angle_alpha   90.00
_cell.angle_beta   90.00
_cell.angle_gamma   90.00
#
_symmetry.space_group_name_H-M   'P 1'
#
loop_
_entity.id
_entity.type
_entity.pdbx_description
1 polymer ?
#
loop_
_entity_poly.entity_id
_entity_poly.type
_entity_poly.pdbx_seq_one_letter_code
_entity_poly.pdbx_strand_id
1 'polypeptide(L)'
;MTGVDEQREQIANRLGEPDRLQFPDGWTMSSSWRRAQAAPSTVGPVNPAEFDVLLGREDDGLARHRVLFAVYEGDLVAECDCDGYRFRGWCAHIALLWWRWSRDDLGVTDLDTGRTHLSPPWWLTVDDVEHDRVEAETSQPVAADGGVDR
;
A
#
# COMPACT_ATOMS: atom_id res chain seq x y z
N MET A 1 -17.21 12.77 21.54
CA MET A 1 -16.94 12.09 20.27
C MET A 1 -15.75 12.79 19.64
N THR A 2 -14.65 12.07 19.45
CA THR A 2 -13.45 12.61 18.81
C THR A 2 -13.55 12.46 17.30
N GLY A 3 -12.73 13.19 16.54
CA GLY A 3 -12.68 13.01 15.09
C GLY A 3 -12.26 11.59 14.67
N VAL A 4 -11.54 10.86 15.53
CA VAL A 4 -11.20 9.44 15.29
C VAL A 4 -12.44 8.56 15.44
N ASP A 5 -13.22 8.74 16.50
CA ASP A 5 -14.47 7.99 16.71
C ASP A 5 -15.43 8.17 15.53
N GLU A 6 -15.56 9.40 15.04
CA GLU A 6 -16.37 9.74 13.86
C GLU A 6 -15.89 9.01 12.60
N GLN A 7 -14.58 8.97 12.36
CA GLN A 7 -14.04 8.26 11.19
C GLN A 7 -14.20 6.74 11.31
N ARG A 8 -13.99 6.18 12.51
CA ARG A 8 -14.22 4.76 12.78
C ARG A 8 -15.66 4.37 12.48
N GLU A 9 -16.63 5.15 12.98
CA GLU A 9 -18.05 4.94 12.71
C GLU A 9 -18.40 5.11 11.23
N GLN A 10 -17.81 6.08 10.53
CA GLN A 10 -18.05 6.27 9.09
C GLN A 10 -17.58 5.07 8.27
N ILE A 11 -16.40 4.53 8.57
CA ILE A 11 -15.88 3.33 7.90
C ILE A 11 -16.74 2.10 8.24
N ALA A 12 -17.10 1.90 9.51
CA ALA A 12 -17.93 0.78 9.94
C ALA A 12 -19.35 0.79 9.35
N ASN A 13 -19.92 1.97 9.10
CA ASN A 13 -21.27 2.14 8.54
C ASN A 13 -21.29 2.14 7.00
N ARG A 14 -20.14 1.98 6.35
CA ARG A 14 -20.06 1.97 4.89
C ARG A 14 -20.71 0.70 4.34
N LEU A 15 -21.42 0.83 3.21
CA LEU A 15 -21.93 -0.34 2.49
C LEU A 15 -20.75 -1.02 1.76
N GLY A 16 -20.26 -2.11 2.35
CA GLY A 16 -19.02 -2.81 1.94
C GLY A 16 -17.88 -2.54 2.93
N GLU A 17 -17.04 -3.55 3.18
CA GLU A 17 -15.81 -3.36 3.97
C GLU A 17 -14.84 -2.46 3.19
N PRO A 18 -14.13 -1.52 3.85
CA PRO A 18 -13.07 -0.77 3.19
C PRO A 18 -12.02 -1.73 2.62
N ASP A 19 -11.49 -1.43 1.44
CA ASP A 19 -10.52 -2.30 0.80
C ASP A 19 -9.25 -2.37 1.66
N ARG A 20 -8.96 -3.56 2.19
CA ARG A 20 -7.65 -3.88 2.75
C ARG A 20 -6.61 -3.68 1.65
N LEU A 21 -5.57 -2.90 1.94
CA LEU A 21 -4.49 -2.70 0.99
C LEU A 21 -3.78 -4.03 0.70
N GLN A 22 -3.79 -4.42 -0.57
CA GLN A 22 -2.98 -5.53 -1.08
C GLN A 22 -1.92 -4.99 -2.01
N PHE A 23 -0.68 -5.42 -1.80
CA PHE A 23 0.43 -5.09 -2.69
C PHE A 23 0.43 -6.07 -3.87
N PRO A 24 0.30 -5.61 -5.12
CA PRO A 24 0.35 -6.52 -6.26
C PRO A 24 1.78 -7.08 -6.45
N ASP A 25 1.89 -8.22 -7.11
CA ASP A 25 3.19 -8.82 -7.43
C ASP A 25 4.12 -7.84 -8.15
N GLY A 26 5.37 -7.76 -7.69
CA GLY A 26 6.37 -6.86 -8.27
C GLY A 26 5.99 -5.37 -8.19
N TRP A 27 5.14 -4.97 -7.24
CA TRP A 27 4.73 -3.57 -7.05
C TRP A 27 5.91 -2.60 -6.94
N THR A 28 7.04 -3.03 -6.37
CA THR A 28 8.28 -2.26 -6.27
C THR A 28 8.93 -1.98 -7.63
N MET A 29 8.57 -2.72 -8.68
CA MET A 29 9.01 -2.49 -10.06
C MET A 29 7.95 -1.74 -10.89
N SER A 30 6.76 -1.51 -10.33
CA SER A 30 5.65 -0.84 -11.00
C SER A 30 5.97 0.63 -11.34
N SER A 31 5.36 1.12 -12.42
CA SER A 31 5.45 2.55 -12.77
C SER A 31 4.84 3.45 -11.68
N SER A 32 3.81 2.98 -10.98
CA SER A 32 3.21 3.66 -9.84
C SER A 32 4.21 3.89 -8.71
N TRP A 33 4.98 2.86 -8.36
CA TRP A 33 6.01 2.96 -7.33
C TRP A 33 7.17 3.87 -7.72
N ARG A 34 7.65 3.74 -8.97
CA ARG A 34 8.70 4.63 -9.49
C ARG A 34 8.25 6.08 -9.49
N ARG A 35 7.01 6.34 -9.92
CA ARG A 35 6.45 7.69 -9.98
C ARG A 35 6.26 8.30 -8.60
N ALA A 36 5.81 7.52 -7.62
CA ALA A 36 5.68 7.97 -6.23
C ALA A 36 6.99 8.52 -5.65
N GLN A 37 8.13 7.96 -6.05
CA GLN A 37 9.46 8.36 -5.57
C GLN A 37 10.04 9.57 -6.32
N ALA A 38 9.71 9.72 -7.61
CA ALA A 38 10.39 10.66 -8.50
C ALA A 38 9.58 11.95 -8.79
N ALA A 39 8.25 11.87 -8.78
CA ALA A 39 7.41 12.99 -9.18
C ALA A 39 7.25 14.02 -8.04
N PRO A 40 7.17 15.32 -8.37
CA PRO A 40 6.80 16.36 -7.41
C PRO A 40 5.46 16.01 -6.75
N SER A 41 5.41 16.10 -5.41
CA SER A 41 4.24 15.71 -4.66
C SER A 41 4.00 16.53 -3.41
N THR A 42 2.73 16.62 -3.01
CA THR A 42 2.29 17.20 -1.74
C THR A 42 1.26 16.27 -1.13
N VAL A 43 1.38 16.01 0.17
CA VAL A 43 0.44 15.20 0.95
C VAL A 43 0.00 16.05 2.13
N GLY A 44 -1.31 16.14 2.35
CA GLY A 44 -1.88 16.85 3.49
C GLY A 44 -2.94 15.98 4.18
N PRO A 45 -2.92 15.83 5.52
CA PRO A 45 -3.99 15.16 6.23
C PRO A 45 -5.27 15.98 6.11
N VAL A 46 -6.40 15.31 5.95
CA VAL A 46 -7.70 15.97 5.91
C VAL A 46 -8.54 15.62 7.12
N ASN A 47 -8.52 14.34 7.49
CA ASN A 47 -9.07 13.83 8.73
C ASN A 47 -8.16 12.67 9.19
N PRO A 48 -8.43 12.02 10.33
CA PRO A 48 -7.60 10.91 10.80
C PRO A 48 -7.45 9.73 9.83
N ALA A 49 -8.37 9.56 8.89
CA ALA A 49 -8.37 8.42 7.96
C ALA A 49 -7.95 8.77 6.53
N GLU A 50 -7.91 10.04 6.17
CA GLU A 50 -7.79 10.47 4.78
C GLU A 50 -6.77 11.59 4.55
N PHE A 51 -6.17 11.55 3.36
CA PHE A 51 -5.18 12.50 2.88
C PHE A 51 -5.59 13.09 1.53
N ASP A 52 -5.36 14.40 1.36
CA ASP A 52 -5.29 15.00 0.03
C ASP A 52 -3.88 14.73 -0.54
N VAL A 53 -3.83 14.03 -1.66
CA VAL A 53 -2.59 13.69 -2.37
C VAL A 53 -2.54 14.43 -3.70
N LEU A 54 -1.54 15.29 -3.85
CA LEU A 54 -1.22 15.98 -5.10
C LEU A 54 0.06 15.34 -5.66
N LEU A 55 0.00 14.78 -6.87
CA LEU A 55 1.13 14.08 -7.49
C LEU A 55 1.27 14.45 -8.97
N GLY A 56 2.47 14.93 -9.35
CA GLY A 56 2.77 15.33 -10.73
C GLY A 56 2.61 14.19 -11.73
N ARG A 57 2.00 14.48 -12.89
CA ARG A 57 1.91 13.58 -14.06
C ARG A 57 2.98 13.96 -15.09
N GLU A 58 3.29 13.04 -16.00
CA GLU A 58 4.23 13.28 -17.11
C GLU A 58 3.85 14.47 -18.00
N ASP A 59 2.55 14.84 -18.06
CA ASP A 59 2.02 15.97 -18.84
C ASP A 59 1.88 17.28 -18.02
N ASP A 60 2.72 17.50 -16.99
CA ASP A 60 2.77 18.70 -16.12
C ASP A 60 1.48 19.05 -15.33
N GLY A 61 0.41 18.25 -15.44
CA GLY A 61 -0.79 18.38 -14.61
C GLY A 61 -0.60 17.80 -13.21
N LEU A 62 -0.87 18.59 -12.18
CA LEU A 62 -1.04 18.11 -10.81
C LEU A 62 -2.51 17.72 -10.59
N ALA A 63 -2.77 16.43 -10.36
CA ALA A 63 -4.10 15.94 -9.99
C ALA A 63 -4.16 15.74 -8.48
N ARG A 64 -5.19 16.32 -7.84
CA ARG A 64 -5.47 16.11 -6.41
C ARG A 64 -6.46 14.97 -6.26
N HIS A 65 -6.11 13.98 -5.45
CA HIS A 65 -6.95 12.85 -5.11
C HIS A 65 -7.16 12.78 -3.60
N ARG A 66 -8.39 12.46 -3.18
CA ARG A 66 -8.68 12.11 -1.79
C ARG A 66 -8.39 10.63 -1.62
N VAL A 67 -7.55 10.31 -0.64
CA VAL A 67 -7.07 8.96 -0.40
C VAL A 67 -7.38 8.55 1.02
N LEU A 68 -8.16 7.49 1.20
CA LEU A 68 -8.30 6.81 2.48
C LEU A 68 -7.01 5.99 2.71
N PHE A 69 -6.41 6.13 3.88
CA PHE A 69 -5.18 5.43 4.26
C PHE A 69 -5.05 5.42 5.79
N ALA A 70 -5.51 4.35 6.43
CA ALA A 70 -5.59 4.26 7.89
C ALA A 70 -5.39 2.83 8.36
N VAL A 71 -5.06 2.64 9.63
CA VAL A 71 -5.15 1.31 10.26
C VAL A 71 -6.56 1.16 10.84
N TYR A 72 -7.25 0.11 10.44
CA TYR A 72 -8.60 -0.23 10.89
C TYR A 72 -8.70 -1.74 11.08
N GLU A 73 -9.15 -2.15 12.26
CA GLU A 73 -9.26 -3.54 12.72
C GLU A 73 -7.95 -4.34 12.58
N GLY A 74 -6.82 -3.66 12.74
CA GLY A 74 -5.48 -4.25 12.65
C GLY A 74 -4.91 -4.31 11.24
N ASP A 75 -5.70 -4.00 10.21
CA ASP A 75 -5.28 -3.98 8.81
C ASP A 75 -5.08 -2.55 8.30
N LEU A 76 -4.19 -2.39 7.32
CA LEU A 76 -4.09 -1.14 6.57
C LEU A 76 -5.21 -1.09 5.52
N VAL A 77 -6.17 -0.21 5.72
CA VAL A 77 -7.21 0.08 4.74
C VAL A 77 -6.77 1.23 3.86
N ALA A 78 -6.99 1.11 2.56
CA ALA A 78 -6.59 2.14 1.61
C ALA A 78 -7.51 2.18 0.40
N GLU A 79 -7.95 3.37 0.01
CA GLU A 79 -8.75 3.59 -1.19
C GLU A 79 -8.37 4.89 -1.88
N CYS A 80 -8.40 4.88 -3.22
CA CYS A 80 -8.19 6.07 -4.03
C CYS A 80 -9.20 6.11 -5.17
N ASP A 81 -9.77 7.28 -5.42
CA ASP A 81 -10.77 7.50 -6.48
C ASP A 81 -10.20 7.52 -7.92
N CYS A 82 -8.88 7.41 -8.08
CA CYS A 82 -8.25 7.41 -9.40
C CYS A 82 -8.44 6.08 -10.16
N ASP A 83 -8.48 6.16 -11.49
CA ASP A 83 -8.62 4.98 -12.36
C ASP A 83 -7.57 3.90 -12.09
N GLY A 84 -6.33 4.31 -11.80
CA GLY A 84 -5.25 3.38 -11.50
C GLY A 84 -5.59 2.45 -10.34
N TYR A 85 -6.21 3.00 -9.28
CA TYR A 85 -6.64 2.22 -8.13
C TYR A 85 -7.89 1.39 -8.48
N ARG A 86 -8.91 2.02 -9.08
CA ARG A 86 -10.16 1.37 -9.47
C ARG A 86 -9.97 0.09 -10.30
N PHE A 87 -8.96 0.06 -11.18
CA PHE A 87 -8.72 -1.10 -12.05
C PHE A 87 -7.65 -2.08 -11.55
N ARG A 88 -6.84 -1.72 -10.55
CA ARG A 88 -5.67 -2.52 -10.15
C ARG A 88 -5.50 -2.70 -8.65
N GLY A 89 -6.32 -2.05 -7.81
CA GLY A 89 -6.12 -1.96 -6.36
C GLY A 89 -4.84 -1.21 -5.96
N TRP A 90 -4.08 -0.68 -6.92
CA TRP A 90 -2.77 -0.09 -6.71
C TRP A 90 -2.53 1.10 -7.64
N CYS A 91 -2.15 2.23 -7.08
CA CYS A 91 -1.88 3.45 -7.84
C CYS A 91 -0.70 4.24 -7.26
N ALA A 92 -0.27 5.28 -7.99
CA ALA A 92 0.85 6.11 -7.56
C ALA A 92 0.56 6.93 -6.28
N HIS A 93 -0.71 7.19 -5.96
CA HIS A 93 -1.10 7.92 -4.74
C HIS A 93 -0.96 7.03 -3.49
N ILE A 94 -1.49 5.80 -3.54
CA ILE A 94 -1.28 4.80 -2.48
C ILE A 94 0.21 4.51 -2.31
N ALA A 95 0.91 4.29 -3.43
CA ALA A 95 2.36 4.10 -3.45
C ALA A 95 3.10 5.26 -2.76
N LEU A 96 2.68 6.51 -2.98
CA LEU A 96 3.30 7.66 -2.33
C LEU A 96 3.07 7.68 -0.81
N LEU A 97 1.85 7.43 -0.35
CA LEU A 97 1.55 7.38 1.08
C LEU A 97 2.35 6.26 1.76
N TRP A 98 2.39 5.08 1.15
CA TRP A 98 3.20 3.97 1.61
C TRP A 98 4.69 4.34 1.67
N TRP A 99 5.24 4.94 0.60
CA TRP A 99 6.64 5.36 0.54
C TRP A 99 7.00 6.34 1.66
N ARG A 100 6.19 7.40 1.86
CA ARG A 100 6.45 8.38 2.92
C ARG A 100 6.32 7.77 4.31
N TRP A 101 5.32 6.93 4.53
CA TRP A 101 5.13 6.26 5.82
C TRP A 101 6.30 5.33 6.15
N SER A 102 6.77 4.54 5.17
CA SER A 102 7.92 3.64 5.33
C SER A 102 9.24 4.37 5.65
N ARG A 103 9.27 5.70 5.55
CA ARG A 103 10.45 6.55 5.78
C ARG A 103 10.26 7.55 6.92
N ASP A 104 9.26 7.32 7.78
CA ASP A 104 8.91 8.18 8.90
C ASP A 104 8.52 9.63 8.50
N ASP A 105 8.06 9.83 7.26
CA ASP A 105 7.65 11.13 6.68
C ASP A 105 6.12 11.28 6.57
N LEU A 106 5.35 10.36 7.17
CA LEU A 106 3.89 10.41 7.23
C LEU A 106 3.41 9.73 8.51
N GLY A 107 2.47 10.35 9.23
CA GLY A 107 1.78 9.69 10.34
C GLY A 107 0.47 9.07 9.86
N VAL A 108 0.24 7.80 10.18
CA VAL A 108 -1.00 7.06 9.87
C VAL A 108 -1.72 6.71 11.16
N THR A 109 -3.00 7.04 11.25
CA THR A 109 -3.80 6.80 12.45
C THR A 109 -4.40 5.40 12.44
N ASP A 110 -4.25 4.70 13.56
CA ASP A 110 -5.05 3.54 13.96
C ASP A 110 -6.37 4.05 14.55
N LEU A 111 -7.46 3.75 13.86
CA LEU A 111 -8.79 4.25 14.20
C LEU A 111 -9.43 3.50 15.37
N ASP A 112 -8.93 2.31 15.73
CA ASP A 112 -9.40 1.57 16.90
C ASP A 112 -8.78 2.08 18.19
N THR A 113 -7.51 2.49 18.12
CA THR A 113 -6.77 2.95 19.31
C THR A 113 -6.59 4.47 19.38
N GLY A 114 -6.83 5.17 18.27
CA GLY A 114 -6.54 6.60 18.09
C GLY A 114 -5.05 6.95 18.07
N ARG A 115 -4.17 5.95 17.99
CA ARG A 115 -2.71 6.17 17.94
C ARG A 115 -2.27 6.53 16.53
N THR A 116 -1.30 7.44 16.42
CA THR A 116 -0.64 7.71 15.14
C THR A 116 0.70 6.99 15.08
N HIS A 117 0.85 6.15 14.05
CA HIS A 117 2.07 5.43 13.73
C HIS A 117 2.91 6.25 12.74
N LEU A 118 4.15 6.56 13.10
CA LEU A 118 5.08 7.29 12.21
C LEU A 118 5.72 6.40 11.15
N SER A 119 5.77 5.09 11.39
CA SER A 119 6.19 4.06 10.43
C SER A 119 5.24 2.85 10.50
N PRO A 120 5.19 2.03 9.44
CA PRO A 120 4.39 0.80 9.41
C PRO A 120 4.76 -0.10 10.60
N PRO A 121 3.79 -0.50 11.44
CA PRO A 121 4.03 -1.50 12.47
C PRO A 121 4.50 -2.83 11.90
N TRP A 122 5.28 -3.57 12.69
CA TRP A 122 5.90 -4.84 12.28
C TRP A 122 4.91 -5.94 11.87
N TRP A 123 3.64 -5.85 12.27
CA TRP A 123 2.59 -6.80 11.90
C TRP A 123 1.91 -6.48 10.56
N LEU A 124 2.13 -5.27 10.00
CA LEU A 124 1.66 -4.96 8.66
C LEU A 124 2.59 -5.63 7.65
N THR A 125 2.17 -6.81 7.20
CA THR A 125 2.89 -7.58 6.18
C THR A 125 2.81 -6.84 4.84
N VAL A 126 3.95 -6.40 4.35
CA VAL A 126 4.15 -6.18 2.91
C VAL A 126 4.52 -7.55 2.39
N ASP A 127 3.65 -8.19 1.61
CA ASP A 127 4.00 -9.48 1.03
C ASP A 127 5.33 -9.36 0.24
N ASP A 128 6.36 -9.95 0.82
CA ASP A 128 7.64 -10.24 0.19
C ASP A 128 7.38 -11.46 -0.70
N VAL A 129 7.00 -11.21 -1.96
CA VAL A 129 6.93 -12.26 -3.01
C VAL A 129 8.34 -12.79 -3.36
N GLU A 130 9.36 -12.46 -2.58
CA GLU A 130 10.63 -13.18 -2.52
C GLU A 130 10.58 -14.39 -1.56
N HIS A 131 9.40 -14.84 -1.10
CA HIS A 131 9.27 -16.16 -0.44
C HIS A 131 8.95 -17.31 -1.42
N ASP A 132 8.38 -17.04 -2.60
CA ASP A 132 8.04 -18.10 -3.57
C ASP A 132 9.23 -18.57 -4.43
N ARG A 133 10.31 -17.77 -4.51
CA ARG A 133 11.54 -18.17 -5.22
C ARG A 133 12.35 -19.22 -4.45
N VAL A 134 12.22 -19.28 -3.12
CA VAL A 134 13.04 -20.18 -2.28
C VAL A 134 12.45 -21.61 -2.19
N GLU A 135 11.13 -21.76 -2.38
CA GLU A 135 10.48 -23.08 -2.48
C GLU A 135 10.59 -23.71 -3.88
N ALA A 136 10.73 -22.90 -4.94
CA ALA A 136 10.94 -23.42 -6.30
C ALA A 136 12.36 -23.97 -6.54
N GLU A 137 13.38 -23.46 -5.85
CA GLU A 137 14.79 -23.90 -6.01
C GLU A 137 15.15 -25.13 -5.18
N THR A 138 14.38 -25.47 -4.14
CA THR A 138 14.64 -26.65 -3.28
C THR A 138 14.04 -27.96 -3.82
N SER A 139 13.24 -27.90 -4.90
CA SER A 139 12.58 -29.07 -5.49
C SER A 139 13.25 -29.62 -6.75
N GLN A 140 14.49 -29.23 -7.08
CA GLN A 140 15.24 -29.91 -8.15
C GLN A 140 15.67 -31.31 -7.69
N PRO A 141 15.18 -32.40 -8.33
CA PRO A 141 15.72 -33.72 -8.06
C PRO A 141 17.13 -33.79 -8.68
N VAL A 142 18.13 -34.11 -7.85
CA VAL A 142 19.44 -34.56 -8.31
C VAL A 142 19.25 -35.76 -9.23
N ALA A 143 19.54 -35.58 -10.52
CA ALA A 143 19.61 -36.68 -11.46
C ALA A 143 20.82 -37.56 -11.10
N ALA A 144 20.55 -38.76 -10.59
CA ALA A 144 21.53 -39.80 -10.36
C ALA A 144 21.99 -40.45 -11.67
N ASP A 145 23.24 -40.90 -11.65
CA ASP A 145 24.00 -41.58 -12.69
C ASP A 145 23.27 -42.63 -13.53
N GLY A 146 23.70 -42.75 -14.80
CA GLY A 146 23.39 -43.89 -15.66
C GLY A 146 24.30 -43.93 -16.88
N GLY A 147 25.41 -44.68 -16.78
CA GLY A 147 26.39 -44.85 -17.86
C GLY A 147 25.88 -45.65 -19.05
N VAL A 148 26.55 -45.52 -20.19
CA VAL A 148 26.41 -46.47 -21.30
C VAL A 148 27.76 -46.67 -21.99
N ASP A 149 28.16 -47.95 -21.99
CA ASP A 149 29.28 -48.58 -22.67
C ASP A 149 29.18 -48.43 -24.21
N ARG A 150 30.29 -48.14 -24.89
CA ARG A 150 30.55 -48.51 -26.28
C ARG A 150 32.03 -48.44 -26.65
#